data_AF-A0A0U1KUJ4-F1
#
_entry.id   AF-A0A0U1KUJ4-F1
#
_cell.length_a   1.000
_cell.length_b   1.000
_cell.length_c   1.000
_cell.angle_alpha   90.00
_cell.angle_beta   90.00
_cell.angle_gamma   90.00
#
_symmetry.space_group_name_H-M   'P 1'
#
loop_
_entity.id
_entity.type
_entity.pdbx_description
1 polymer ?
#
loop_
_entity_poly.entity_id
_entity_poly.type
_entity_poly.pdbx_seq_one_letter_code
_entity_poly.pdbx_strand_id
1 'polypeptide(L)'
;MAQMGQQQTTQSGMSGQGVSLSERELLQIALNEAKYTAAAVNTFALESSSDTLRRDYLTILGDVHNQEKQIYDLMQQKGYYNVKNANPQDIAQVQSKFSQGQ
;
A
#
# COMPACT_ATOMS: atom_id res chain seq x y z
N MET A 1 26.67 60.50 -27.27
CA MET A 1 27.24 59.17 -27.00
C MET A 1 26.49 58.61 -25.81
N ALA A 2 25.53 57.73 -26.08
CA ALA A 2 24.53 57.22 -25.14
C ALA A 2 24.93 55.82 -24.65
N GLN A 3 24.77 55.54 -23.36
CA GLN A 3 24.68 54.16 -22.88
C GLN A 3 23.83 54.10 -21.60
N MET A 4 22.53 53.87 -21.80
CA MET A 4 21.62 53.35 -20.77
C MET A 4 21.86 51.84 -20.68
N GLY A 5 22.34 51.36 -19.53
CA GLY A 5 22.37 49.95 -19.19
C GLY A 5 21.04 49.54 -18.54
N GLN A 6 20.26 48.70 -19.23
CA GLN A 6 18.98 48.16 -18.78
C GLN A 6 19.11 47.30 -17.52
N GLN A 7 18.17 47.55 -16.62
CA GLN A 7 17.84 46.77 -15.44
C GLN A 7 17.12 45.48 -15.88
N GLN A 8 17.72 44.32 -15.63
CA GLN A 8 17.14 43.02 -15.95
C GLN A 8 16.44 42.46 -14.70
N THR A 9 15.12 42.64 -14.65
CA THR A 9 14.23 42.01 -13.66
C THR A 9 14.10 40.52 -13.96
N THR A 10 14.65 39.68 -13.09
CA THR A 10 14.43 38.23 -13.07
C THR A 10 13.14 37.95 -12.30
N GLN A 11 12.03 37.75 -13.03
CA GLN A 11 10.77 37.27 -12.45
C GLN A 11 10.70 35.74 -12.63
N SER A 12 11.18 35.02 -11.62
CA SER A 12 11.01 33.57 -11.52
C SER A 12 9.54 33.25 -11.18
N GLY A 13 8.82 32.67 -12.13
CA GLY A 13 7.46 32.17 -11.91
C GLY A 13 7.48 30.92 -11.02
N MET A 14 7.02 31.06 -9.77
CA MET A 14 6.61 29.92 -8.95
C MET A 14 5.20 29.49 -9.36
N SER A 15 5.11 28.62 -10.37
CA SER A 15 3.90 27.83 -10.60
C SER A 15 3.86 26.71 -9.55
N GLY A 16 3.14 26.95 -8.45
CA GLY A 16 2.86 25.93 -7.44
C GLY A 16 1.89 24.89 -8.00
N GLN A 17 2.39 23.94 -8.80
CA GLN A 17 1.67 22.70 -9.05
C GLN A 17 1.76 21.84 -7.79
N GLY A 18 0.68 21.83 -7.00
CA GLY A 18 0.54 20.86 -5.92
C GLY A 18 0.66 19.44 -6.48
N VAL A 19 1.25 18.53 -5.69
CA VAL A 19 1.39 17.12 -6.07
C VAL A 19 -0.01 16.53 -6.24
N SER A 20 -0.38 16.18 -7.47
CA SER A 20 -1.59 15.40 -7.75
C SER A 20 -1.24 13.92 -7.73
N LEU A 21 -1.88 13.18 -6.82
CA LEU A 21 -1.75 11.72 -6.77
C LEU A 21 -2.62 11.08 -7.86
N SER A 22 -2.05 10.14 -8.60
CA SER A 22 -2.80 9.31 -9.53
C SER A 22 -3.73 8.34 -8.80
N GLU A 23 -4.77 7.86 -9.48
CA GLU A 23 -5.67 6.84 -8.93
C GLU A 23 -4.90 5.59 -8.48
N ARG A 24 -3.89 5.17 -9.26
CA ARG A 24 -3.03 4.04 -8.92
C ARG A 24 -2.27 4.25 -7.62
N GLU A 25 -1.69 5.44 -7.42
CA GLU A 25 -0.98 5.79 -6.19
C GLU A 25 -1.93 5.85 -5.00
N LEU A 26 -3.12 6.43 -5.18
CA LEU A 26 -4.15 6.46 -4.14
C LEU A 26 -4.55 5.06 -3.68
N LEU A 27 -4.82 4.16 -4.64
CA LEU A 27 -5.18 2.77 -4.35
C LEU A 27 -4.01 2.01 -3.71
N GLN A 28 -2.78 2.29 -4.13
CA GLN A 28 -1.60 1.69 -3.53
C GLN A 28 -1.38 2.14 -2.07
N ILE A 29 -1.62 3.41 -1.77
CA ILE A 29 -1.62 3.94 -0.40
C ILE A 29 -2.70 3.23 0.42
N ALA A 30 -3.94 3.18 -0.09
CA ALA A 30 -5.05 2.52 0.60
C ALA A 30 -4.76 1.03 0.87
N LEU A 31 -4.18 0.31 -0.09
CA LEU A 31 -3.80 -1.09 0.07
C LEU A 31 -2.71 -1.26 1.15
N ASN A 32 -1.74 -0.34 1.22
CA ASN A 32 -0.68 -0.39 2.22
C ASN A 32 -1.21 -0.08 3.63
N GLU A 33 -2.10 0.90 3.75
CA GLU A 33 -2.78 1.25 5.02
C GLU A 33 -3.62 0.08 5.54
N ALA A 34 -4.35 -0.62 4.66
CA ALA A 34 -5.11 -1.80 5.04
C ALA A 34 -4.20 -2.91 5.61
N LYS A 35 -3.07 -3.20 4.95
CA LYS A 35 -2.07 -4.18 5.42
C LYS A 35 -1.45 -3.80 6.76
N TYR A 36 -1.09 -2.52 6.91
CA TYR A 36 -0.54 -2.00 8.15
C TYR A 36 -1.56 -2.15 9.30
N THR A 37 -2.81 -1.76 9.04
CA THR A 37 -3.90 -1.87 10.00
C THR A 37 -4.16 -3.33 10.38
N ALA A 38 -4.20 -4.25 9.41
CA ALA A 38 -4.37 -5.68 9.68
C ALA A 38 -3.26 -6.23 10.59
N ALA A 39 -2.00 -5.88 10.31
CA ALA A 39 -0.87 -6.29 11.13
C ALA A 39 -0.98 -5.75 12.57
N ALA A 40 -1.30 -4.46 12.73
CA ALA A 40 -1.45 -3.83 14.04
C ALA A 40 -2.60 -4.44 14.86
N VAL A 41 -3.78 -4.58 14.26
CA VAL A 41 -4.96 -5.16 14.93
C VAL A 41 -4.73 -6.62 15.29
N ASN A 42 -4.04 -7.38 14.44
CA ASN A 42 -3.65 -8.76 14.77
C ASN A 42 -2.74 -8.81 16.00
N THR A 43 -1.72 -7.94 16.09
CA THR A 43 -0.88 -7.84 17.29
C THR A 43 -1.71 -7.52 18.53
N PHE A 44 -2.64 -6.56 18.45
CA PHE A 44 -3.52 -6.22 19.58
C PHE A 44 -4.43 -7.37 19.99
N ALA A 45 -4.95 -8.14 19.02
CA ALA A 45 -5.75 -9.33 19.31
C ALA A 45 -4.93 -10.41 20.04
N LEU A 46 -3.66 -10.60 19.66
CA LEU A 46 -2.76 -11.58 20.27
C LEU A 46 -2.32 -11.18 21.69
N GLU A 47 -2.18 -9.88 21.95
CA GLU A 47 -1.70 -9.35 23.24
C GLU A 47 -2.84 -8.96 24.21
N SER A 48 -4.10 -9.08 23.79
CA SER A 48 -5.25 -8.72 24.63
C SER A 48 -5.51 -9.75 25.72
N SER A 49 -5.54 -9.31 26.98
CA SER A 49 -5.92 -10.14 28.13
C SER A 49 -7.42 -10.24 28.36
N SER A 50 -8.22 -9.38 27.73
CA SER A 50 -9.68 -9.36 27.84
C SER A 50 -10.31 -10.08 26.65
N ASP A 51 -11.09 -11.12 26.91
CA ASP A 51 -11.75 -11.89 25.84
C ASP A 51 -12.74 -11.06 25.02
N THR A 52 -13.42 -10.11 25.64
CA THR A 52 -14.32 -9.19 24.94
C THR A 52 -13.52 -8.32 23.97
N LEU A 53 -12.43 -7.71 24.43
CA LEU A 53 -11.61 -6.83 23.61
C LEU A 53 -10.91 -7.61 22.48
N ARG A 54 -10.44 -8.84 22.78
CA ARG A 54 -9.90 -9.74 21.77
C ARG A 54 -10.91 -10.05 20.65
N ARG A 55 -12.16 -10.34 21.02
CA ARG A 55 -13.24 -10.60 20.04
C ARG A 55 -13.51 -9.37 19.18
N ASP A 56 -13.49 -8.18 19.77
CA ASP A 56 -13.70 -6.92 19.05
C ASP A 56 -12.56 -6.69 18.03
N TYR A 57 -11.30 -6.89 18.42
CA TYR A 57 -10.16 -6.83 17.49
C TYR A 57 -10.26 -7.86 16.37
N LEU A 58 -10.65 -9.11 16.65
CA LEU A 58 -10.82 -10.12 15.62
C LEU A 58 -11.95 -9.78 14.64
N THR A 59 -13.00 -9.11 15.12
CA THR A 59 -14.10 -8.61 14.26
C THR A 59 -13.58 -7.52 13.33
N ILE A 60 -12.88 -6.52 13.87
CA ILE A 60 -12.26 -5.44 13.10
C ILE A 60 -11.26 -6.00 12.08
N LEU A 61 -10.45 -6.99 12.47
CA LEU A 61 -9.48 -7.63 11.58
C LEU A 61 -10.17 -8.29 10.38
N GLY A 62 -11.31 -8.95 10.61
CA GLY A 62 -12.15 -9.50 9.55
C GLY A 62 -12.63 -8.43 8.57
N ASP A 63 -13.08 -7.29 9.08
CA ASP A 63 -13.51 -6.16 8.24
C ASP A 63 -12.36 -5.56 7.43
N VAL A 64 -11.18 -5.40 8.04
CA VAL A 64 -9.97 -4.90 7.36
C VAL A 64 -9.53 -5.86 6.25
N HIS A 65 -9.55 -7.18 6.47
CA HIS A 65 -9.26 -8.16 5.42
C HIS A 65 -10.24 -8.06 4.24
N ASN A 66 -11.54 -7.86 4.53
CA ASN A 66 -12.54 -7.68 3.47
C ASN A 66 -12.27 -6.40 2.66
N GLN A 67 -11.92 -5.30 3.32
CA GLN A 67 -11.55 -4.04 2.65
C GLN A 67 -10.28 -4.19 1.81
N GLU A 68 -9.23 -4.80 2.36
CA GLU A 68 -7.98 -5.08 1.63
C GLU A 68 -8.28 -5.89 0.36
N LYS A 69 -9.12 -6.91 0.46
CA LYS A 69 -9.51 -7.75 -0.68
C LYS A 69 -10.24 -6.95 -1.77
N GLN A 70 -11.17 -6.08 -1.38
CA GLN A 70 -11.88 -5.21 -2.33
C GLN A 70 -10.93 -4.26 -3.07
N ILE A 71 -9.99 -3.63 -2.34
CA ILE A 71 -8.98 -2.75 -2.94
C ILE A 71 -8.09 -3.55 -3.90
N TYR A 72 -7.61 -4.72 -3.47
CA TYR A 72 -6.79 -5.60 -4.28
C TYR A 72 -7.49 -6.01 -5.57
N ASP A 73 -8.75 -6.46 -5.50
CA ASP A 73 -9.52 -6.89 -6.67
C ASP A 73 -9.78 -5.73 -7.63
N LEU A 74 -10.08 -4.53 -7.11
CA LEU A 74 -10.21 -3.33 -7.93
C LEU A 74 -8.89 -2.97 -8.64
N MET A 75 -7.76 -3.05 -7.94
CA MET A 75 -6.45 -2.81 -8.52
C MET A 75 -6.09 -3.86 -9.57
N GLN A 76 -6.44 -5.13 -9.38
CA GLN A 76 -6.28 -6.18 -10.40
C GLN A 76 -7.15 -5.90 -11.63
N GLN A 77 -8.43 -5.59 -11.43
CA GLN A 77 -9.37 -5.29 -12.52
C GLN A 77 -8.89 -4.10 -13.38
N LYS A 78 -8.28 -3.09 -12.75
CA LYS A 78 -7.69 -1.93 -13.42
C LYS A 78 -6.29 -2.18 -14.00
N GLY A 79 -5.71 -3.37 -13.78
CA GLY A 79 -4.36 -3.72 -14.22
C GLY A 79 -3.23 -3.01 -13.46
N TYR A 80 -3.53 -2.43 -12.30
CA TYR A 80 -2.58 -1.71 -11.44
C TYR A 80 -1.76 -2.63 -10.54
N TYR A 81 -2.26 -3.85 -10.31
CA TYR A 81 -1.62 -4.84 -9.47
C TYR A 81 -1.71 -6.22 -10.15
N ASN A 82 -0.61 -6.67 -10.75
CA ASN A 82 -0.60 -7.94 -11.48
C ASN A 82 0.20 -8.98 -10.69
N VAL A 83 -0.49 -9.93 -10.08
CA VAL A 83 0.15 -11.07 -9.41
C VAL A 83 0.09 -12.27 -10.32
N LYS A 84 1.22 -12.98 -10.47
CA LYS A 84 1.25 -14.26 -11.19
C LYS A 84 0.87 -15.36 -10.21
N ASN A 85 -0.08 -16.20 -10.61
CA ASN A 85 -0.30 -17.46 -9.90
C ASN A 85 0.97 -18.31 -9.98
N ALA A 86 1.37 -18.90 -8.86
CA ALA A 86 2.48 -19.84 -8.82
C ALA A 86 2.13 -21.08 -9.65
N ASN A 87 3.07 -21.55 -10.46
CA ASN A 87 2.89 -22.80 -11.20
C ASN A 87 3.18 -24.01 -10.27
N PRO A 88 2.72 -25.23 -10.62
CA PRO A 88 2.98 -26.42 -9.80
C PRO A 88 4.46 -26.69 -9.54
N GLN A 89 5.35 -26.36 -10.49
CA GLN A 89 6.80 -26.51 -10.32
C GLN A 89 7.36 -25.55 -9.26
N ASP A 90 6.91 -24.30 -9.24
CA ASP A 90 7.30 -23.30 -8.23
C ASP A 90 6.89 -23.79 -6.83
N ILE A 91 5.67 -24.34 -6.72
CA ILE A 91 5.15 -24.91 -5.48
C ILE A 91 6.02 -26.09 -5.03
N ALA A 92 6.30 -27.04 -5.92
CA ALA A 92 7.13 -28.21 -5.63
C ALA A 92 8.56 -27.81 -5.21
N GLN A 93 9.14 -26.79 -5.85
CA GLN A 93 10.46 -26.27 -5.51
C GLN A 93 10.49 -25.67 -4.10
N VAL A 94 9.47 -24.88 -3.73
CA VAL A 94 9.37 -24.30 -2.38
C VAL A 94 9.16 -25.39 -1.33
N GLN A 95 8.29 -26.37 -1.58
CA GLN A 95 8.09 -27.51 -0.69
C GLN A 95 9.40 -28.26 -0.42
N SER A 96 10.18 -28.55 -1.47
CA SER A 96 11.48 -29.21 -1.35
C SER A 96 12.48 -28.42 -0.51
N LYS A 97 12.49 -27.08 -0.62
CA LYS A 97 13.38 -26.22 0.18
C LYS A 97 13.05 -26.30 1.67
N PHE A 98 11.77 -26.30 2.02
CA PHE A 98 11.34 -26.39 3.43
C PHE A 98 11.50 -27.80 4.01
N SER A 99 11.37 -28.86 3.20
CA SER A 99 11.61 -30.23 3.66
C SER A 99 13.10 -30.56 3.86
N GLN A 100 14.00 -29.90 3.14
CA GLN A 100 15.45 -30.10 3.26
C GLN A 100 16.10 -29.25 4.37
N GLY A 101 15.37 -28.28 4.94
CA GLY A 101 15.83 -27.41 6.01
C GLY A 101 15.49 -27.89 7.44
N GLN A 102 15.17 -29.17 7.63
CA GLN A 102 15.06 -29.83 8.95
C GLN A 102 16.32 -30.62 9.26
#